data_AF-A0A072NKS0-F1
#
_entry.id   AF-A0A072NKS0-F1
#
_cell.length_a   1.000
_cell.length_b   1.000
_cell.length_c   1.000
_cell.angle_alpha   90.00
_cell.angle_beta   90.00
_cell.angle_gamma   90.00
#
_symmetry.space_group_name_H-M   'P 1'
#
loop_
_entity.id
_entity.type
_entity.pdbx_description
1 polymer ?
#
loop_
_entity_poly.entity_id
_entity_poly.type
_entity_poly.pdbx_seq_one_letter_code
_entity_poly.pdbx_strand_id
1 'polypeptide(L)'
;MTKEATSPALGAAREAYESFRARGLTLNMQRGQPSDADFDLSNGLLSVLGEDDYRMDGLDLRNYPGGVAGLPSARALFARYLDLKAENVLVWNNSSLELQGLVLTFALLHGVRGSRGGWIHERPKMIVTVPGYDRHFLLLEKLGFELLPVEMHEDGPDVEATERLAAGDPSVKGLLFVPTYSNPGGESLSPEKARRLVSLRAAAPDFTLFADDAYRGHHFCADPGEHDDPVNLVALARDAGHPDRAFVFSSTSKITFAGAGLGFVGSSEDNVRWLSEYLGAQSIGPNKVEQARHVKFLEGYPGGLEGLLRDHARLIAPKFRAVDEVLRAELGEDSEYATWRLPRGGYFISLDTAEPVAARVVELANAAGLSLTPAGATYPGGVDPTGRNLRLAPTRPPLEEVRLAMQGLAACIRLATEEARG
;
A
#
# COMPACT_ATOMS: atom_id res chain seq x y z
N MET A 1 -17.72 44.18 -25.32
CA MET A 1 -17.36 42.77 -25.06
C MET A 1 -16.03 42.52 -25.73
N THR A 2 -14.95 42.88 -25.06
CA THR A 2 -13.58 42.59 -25.48
C THR A 2 -13.36 41.08 -25.34
N LYS A 3 -13.10 40.38 -26.45
CA LYS A 3 -12.53 39.03 -26.40
C LYS A 3 -11.20 39.16 -25.65
N GLU A 4 -11.12 38.63 -24.43
CA GLU A 4 -9.82 38.42 -23.79
C GLU A 4 -8.94 37.65 -24.77
N ALA A 5 -7.81 38.24 -25.15
CA ALA A 5 -6.86 37.60 -26.03
C ALA A 5 -6.27 36.42 -25.26
N THR A 6 -6.68 35.20 -25.61
CA THR A 6 -6.08 33.97 -25.08
C THR A 6 -4.58 34.01 -25.31
N SER A 7 -3.79 33.76 -24.26
CA SER A 7 -2.33 33.67 -24.40
C SER A 7 -1.97 32.61 -25.45
N PRO A 8 -0.86 32.77 -26.20
CA PRO A 8 -0.41 31.75 -27.14
C PRO A 8 -0.24 30.36 -26.50
N ALA A 9 0.21 30.31 -25.24
CA ALA A 9 0.38 29.08 -24.48
C ALA A 9 -0.96 28.37 -24.19
N LEU A 10 -1.98 29.12 -23.74
CA LEU A 10 -3.33 28.59 -23.54
C LEU A 10 -3.96 28.10 -24.85
N GLY A 11 -3.72 28.82 -25.96
CA GLY A 11 -4.16 28.39 -27.29
C GLY A 11 -3.57 27.03 -27.70
N ALA A 12 -2.25 26.87 -27.54
CA ALA A 12 -1.56 25.62 -27.86
C ALA A 12 -1.99 24.46 -26.94
N ALA A 13 -2.16 24.71 -25.63
CA ALA A 13 -2.62 23.69 -24.68
C ALA A 13 -4.03 23.19 -25.00
N ARG A 14 -4.95 24.09 -25.41
CA ARG A 14 -6.30 23.71 -25.86
C ARG A 14 -6.27 22.86 -27.11
N GLU A 15 -5.45 23.21 -28.10
CA GLU A 15 -5.32 22.43 -29.34
C GLU A 15 -4.77 21.02 -29.05
N ALA A 16 -3.74 20.90 -28.21
CA ALA A 16 -3.19 19.61 -27.79
C ALA A 16 -4.24 18.74 -27.05
N TYR A 17 -5.00 19.34 -26.13
CA TYR A 17 -6.08 18.66 -25.42
C TYR A 17 -7.19 18.17 -26.37
N GLU A 18 -7.68 19.05 -27.26
CA GLU A 18 -8.74 18.68 -28.21
C GLU A 18 -8.27 17.62 -29.22
N SER A 19 -7.00 17.67 -29.65
CA SER A 19 -6.40 16.63 -30.48
C SER A 19 -6.40 15.27 -29.78
N PHE A 20 -6.03 15.22 -28.49
CA PHE A 20 -6.10 13.99 -27.71
C PHE A 20 -7.55 13.51 -27.52
N ARG A 21 -8.45 14.42 -27.14
CA ARG A 21 -9.88 14.14 -26.91
C ARG A 21 -10.59 13.62 -28.16
N ALA A 22 -10.27 14.15 -29.34
CA ALA A 22 -10.84 13.73 -30.62
C ALA A 22 -10.57 12.26 -30.97
N ARG A 23 -9.60 11.62 -30.31
CA ARG A 23 -9.29 10.19 -30.50
C ARG A 23 -10.33 9.25 -29.91
N GLY A 24 -11.23 9.73 -29.04
CA GLY A 24 -12.33 8.93 -28.49
C GLY A 24 -11.88 7.70 -27.69
N LEU A 25 -10.78 7.83 -26.94
CA LEU A 25 -10.17 6.73 -26.18
C LEU A 25 -10.99 6.38 -24.93
N THR A 26 -10.72 5.21 -24.35
CA THR A 26 -11.27 4.78 -23.06
C THR A 26 -10.16 4.11 -22.25
N LEU A 27 -9.38 4.91 -21.55
CA LEU A 27 -8.19 4.52 -20.79
C LEU A 27 -8.44 4.66 -19.29
N ASN A 28 -7.66 3.95 -18.47
CA ASN A 28 -7.81 3.98 -17.02
C ASN A 28 -6.47 3.80 -16.30
N MET A 29 -6.12 4.79 -15.47
CA MET A 29 -4.89 4.84 -14.66
C MET A 29 -5.15 4.87 -13.15
N GLN A 30 -6.32 4.43 -12.69
CA GLN A 30 -6.68 4.37 -11.25
C GLN A 30 -6.66 2.94 -10.68
N ARG A 31 -6.60 1.91 -11.52
CA ARG A 31 -6.65 0.50 -11.10
C ARG A 31 -5.28 0.04 -10.59
N GLY A 32 -5.07 0.10 -9.29
CA GLY A 32 -3.90 -0.48 -8.59
C GLY A 32 -3.90 -2.01 -8.55
N GLN A 33 -4.10 -2.65 -9.69
CA GLN A 33 -4.29 -4.10 -9.88
C GLN A 33 -3.13 -4.67 -10.72
N PRO A 34 -2.71 -5.93 -10.50
CA PRO A 34 -1.86 -6.63 -11.45
C PRO A 34 -2.52 -6.75 -12.84
N SER A 35 -1.72 -6.90 -13.89
CA SER A 35 -2.22 -7.19 -15.24
C SER A 35 -2.55 -8.68 -15.40
N ASP A 36 -3.18 -9.06 -16.51
CA ASP A 36 -3.53 -10.47 -16.74
C ASP A 36 -2.28 -11.36 -16.86
N ALA A 37 -1.21 -10.84 -17.48
CA ALA A 37 0.08 -11.52 -17.55
C ALA A 37 0.75 -11.73 -16.18
N ASP A 38 0.48 -10.84 -15.21
CA ASP A 38 0.94 -11.01 -13.83
C ASP A 38 0.24 -12.20 -13.16
N PHE A 39 -1.08 -12.32 -13.36
CA PHE A 39 -1.84 -13.45 -12.82
C PHE A 39 -1.44 -14.78 -13.49
N ASP A 40 -1.10 -14.76 -14.78
CA ASP A 40 -0.69 -15.95 -15.50
C ASP A 40 0.54 -16.65 -14.90
N LEU A 41 1.44 -15.88 -14.26
CA LEU A 41 2.58 -16.42 -13.51
C LEU A 41 2.15 -17.38 -12.39
N SER A 42 0.94 -17.19 -11.86
CA SER A 42 0.39 -17.93 -10.72
C SER A 42 -0.66 -18.98 -11.09
N ASN A 43 -0.94 -19.23 -12.37
CA ASN A 43 -1.95 -20.22 -12.78
C ASN A 43 -1.67 -21.63 -12.23
N GLY A 44 -0.40 -22.00 -12.01
CA GLY A 44 -0.04 -23.27 -11.37
C GLY A 44 -0.61 -23.45 -9.96
N LEU A 45 -0.89 -22.36 -9.24
CA LEU A 45 -1.51 -22.37 -7.91
C LEU A 45 -2.90 -23.02 -7.92
N LEU A 46 -3.67 -22.86 -9.02
CA LEU A 46 -5.04 -23.36 -9.13
C LEU A 46 -5.16 -24.88 -8.98
N SER A 47 -4.14 -25.61 -9.43
CA SER A 47 -4.11 -27.08 -9.44
C SER A 47 -2.93 -27.66 -8.67
N VAL A 48 -2.28 -26.88 -7.80
CA VAL A 48 -1.02 -27.30 -7.15
C VAL A 48 -1.17 -28.44 -6.14
N LEU A 49 -2.37 -28.58 -5.55
CA LEU A 49 -2.71 -29.70 -4.66
C LEU A 49 -3.61 -30.68 -5.41
N GLY A 50 -3.17 -31.95 -5.49
CA GLY A 50 -3.97 -33.06 -6.00
C GLY A 50 -4.73 -33.81 -4.90
N GLU A 51 -5.36 -34.93 -5.28
CA GLU A 51 -6.12 -35.79 -4.36
C GLU A 51 -5.25 -36.40 -3.25
N ASP A 52 -3.95 -36.52 -3.46
CA ASP A 52 -2.98 -37.08 -2.51
C ASP A 52 -2.33 -36.01 -1.61
N ASP A 53 -2.50 -34.71 -1.92
CA ASP A 53 -1.88 -33.60 -1.20
C ASP A 53 -2.74 -33.02 -0.06
N TYR A 54 -3.60 -33.85 0.53
CA TYR A 54 -4.53 -33.42 1.57
C TYR A 54 -3.91 -33.37 2.98
N ARG A 55 -2.62 -33.71 3.12
CA ARG A 55 -1.90 -33.66 4.40
C ARG A 55 -0.67 -32.77 4.31
N MET A 56 -0.49 -31.91 5.31
CA MET A 56 0.71 -31.07 5.51
C MET A 56 0.90 -30.86 7.02
N ASP A 57 2.14 -30.76 7.50
CA ASP A 57 2.44 -30.53 8.92
C ASP A 57 1.82 -31.58 9.88
N GLY A 58 1.61 -32.81 9.40
CA GLY A 58 0.94 -33.87 10.16
C GLY A 58 -0.59 -33.71 10.29
N LEU A 59 -1.18 -32.69 9.68
CA LEU A 59 -2.61 -32.36 9.72
C LEU A 59 -3.33 -32.80 8.44
N ASP A 60 -4.61 -33.15 8.53
CA ASP A 60 -5.50 -33.27 7.36
C ASP A 60 -6.07 -31.87 7.06
N LEU A 61 -5.70 -31.32 5.91
CA LEU A 61 -6.05 -29.96 5.48
C LEU A 61 -7.57 -29.75 5.35
N ARG A 62 -8.33 -30.83 5.15
CA ARG A 62 -9.78 -30.82 4.93
C ARG A 62 -10.57 -30.83 6.23
N ASN A 63 -9.91 -31.08 7.37
CA ASN A 63 -10.56 -31.17 8.68
C ASN A 63 -10.23 -29.94 9.55
N TYR A 64 -10.93 -29.77 10.68
CA TYR A 64 -10.79 -28.61 11.55
C TYR A 64 -9.42 -28.45 12.25
N PRO A 65 -8.79 -29.49 12.84
CA PRO A 65 -7.55 -29.32 13.60
C PRO A 65 -6.44 -28.58 12.84
N GLY A 66 -5.69 -27.74 13.55
CA GLY A 66 -4.59 -26.92 12.99
C GLY A 66 -4.40 -25.55 13.64
N GLY A 67 -5.38 -25.10 14.44
CA GLY A 67 -5.28 -23.87 15.21
C GLY A 67 -5.61 -22.62 14.40
N VAL A 68 -5.98 -21.56 15.12
CA VAL A 68 -6.42 -20.28 14.54
C VAL A 68 -5.29 -19.52 13.82
N ALA A 69 -4.05 -19.82 14.15
CA ALA A 69 -2.92 -19.01 13.74
C ALA A 69 -2.33 -19.41 12.36
N GLY A 70 -2.93 -20.40 11.70
CA GLY A 70 -2.54 -20.90 10.37
C GLY A 70 -1.61 -22.12 10.41
N LEU A 71 -1.38 -22.72 9.24
CA LEU A 71 -0.49 -23.88 9.08
C LEU A 71 0.95 -23.56 9.54
N PRO A 72 1.63 -24.47 10.26
CA PRO A 72 3.05 -24.33 10.60
C PRO A 72 3.94 -23.97 9.42
N SER A 73 3.78 -24.65 8.27
CA SER A 73 4.57 -24.36 7.06
C SER A 73 4.27 -22.99 6.46
N ALA A 74 3.01 -22.53 6.50
CA ALA A 74 2.65 -21.20 6.03
C ALA A 74 3.26 -20.11 6.93
N ARG A 75 3.18 -20.30 8.26
CA ARG A 75 3.82 -19.41 9.23
C ARG A 75 5.32 -19.36 9.04
N ALA A 76 5.97 -20.50 8.78
CA ALA A 76 7.41 -20.56 8.54
C ALA A 76 7.83 -19.86 7.24
N LEU A 77 7.07 -20.04 6.15
CA LEU A 77 7.30 -19.35 4.88
C LEU A 77 7.20 -17.82 5.05
N PHE A 78 6.11 -17.33 5.63
CA PHE A 78 5.89 -15.89 5.79
C PHE A 78 6.71 -15.29 6.94
N ALA A 79 7.22 -16.10 7.86
CA ALA A 79 8.24 -15.67 8.81
C ALA A 79 9.55 -15.35 8.09
N ARG A 80 10.01 -16.19 7.15
CA ARG A 80 11.15 -15.83 6.29
C ARG A 80 10.85 -14.56 5.49
N TYR A 81 9.64 -14.43 4.96
CA TYR A 81 9.24 -13.22 4.24
C TYR A 81 9.20 -11.97 5.09
N LEU A 82 9.06 -12.02 6.42
CA LEU A 82 9.03 -10.84 7.29
C LEU A 82 10.32 -10.67 8.13
N ASP A 83 11.32 -11.52 7.90
CA ASP A 83 12.53 -11.67 8.73
C ASP A 83 12.22 -11.98 10.21
N LEU A 84 11.21 -12.81 10.46
CA LEU A 84 10.76 -13.22 11.78
C LEU A 84 10.92 -14.73 12.00
N LYS A 85 10.49 -15.20 13.17
CA LYS A 85 10.30 -16.62 13.45
C LYS A 85 8.85 -17.02 13.25
N ALA A 86 8.60 -18.33 13.10
CA ALA A 86 7.25 -18.85 12.86
C ALA A 86 6.28 -18.48 13.99
N GLU A 87 6.72 -18.47 15.25
CA GLU A 87 5.92 -18.07 16.43
C GLU A 87 5.39 -16.63 16.35
N ASN A 88 6.07 -15.75 15.60
CA ASN A 88 5.70 -14.33 15.46
C ASN A 88 4.66 -14.05 14.37
N VAL A 89 4.34 -15.03 13.51
CA VAL A 89 3.51 -14.80 12.32
C VAL A 89 2.17 -15.51 12.45
N LEU A 90 1.08 -14.81 12.15
CA LEU A 90 -0.26 -15.38 11.98
C LEU A 90 -0.70 -15.24 10.52
N VAL A 91 -1.17 -16.34 9.91
CA VAL A 91 -1.63 -16.36 8.51
C VAL A 91 -3.15 -16.53 8.50
N TRP A 92 -3.86 -15.63 7.83
CA TRP A 92 -5.31 -15.62 7.75
C TRP A 92 -5.80 -15.97 6.34
N ASN A 93 -6.98 -15.45 5.96
CA ASN A 93 -7.62 -15.66 4.66
C ASN A 93 -7.14 -14.63 3.63
N ASN A 94 -7.95 -14.26 2.65
CA ASN A 94 -7.52 -13.60 1.42
C ASN A 94 -7.14 -12.10 1.51
N SER A 95 -7.21 -11.49 2.69
CA SER A 95 -7.10 -10.02 2.81
C SER A 95 -6.28 -9.59 4.03
N SER A 96 -5.18 -8.85 3.78
CA SER A 96 -4.43 -8.19 4.86
C SER A 96 -5.23 -7.04 5.47
N LEU A 97 -6.04 -6.33 4.66
CA LEU A 97 -6.89 -5.24 5.13
C LEU A 97 -8.03 -5.75 6.04
N GLU A 98 -8.55 -6.96 5.79
CA GLU A 98 -9.46 -7.64 6.72
C GLU A 98 -8.74 -7.89 8.05
N LEU A 99 -7.52 -8.43 8.01
CA LEU A 99 -6.76 -8.72 9.22
C LEU A 99 -6.40 -7.44 10.00
N GLN A 100 -6.09 -6.34 9.32
CA GLN A 100 -5.96 -5.01 9.94
C GLN A 100 -7.27 -4.59 10.62
N GLY A 101 -8.40 -4.71 9.91
CA GLY A 101 -9.72 -4.38 10.45
C GLY A 101 -10.09 -5.21 11.67
N LEU A 102 -9.75 -6.51 11.69
CA LEU A 102 -9.95 -7.41 12.82
C LEU A 102 -9.10 -6.98 14.03
N VAL A 103 -7.80 -6.75 13.83
CA VAL A 103 -6.90 -6.28 14.91
C VAL A 103 -7.39 -4.95 15.49
N LEU A 104 -7.73 -3.97 14.64
CA LEU A 104 -8.24 -2.68 15.07
C LEU A 104 -9.58 -2.80 15.81
N THR A 105 -10.47 -3.67 15.35
CA THR A 105 -11.76 -3.94 16.02
C THR A 105 -11.54 -4.56 17.39
N PHE A 106 -10.63 -5.52 17.54
CA PHE A 106 -10.30 -6.09 18.84
C PHE A 106 -9.64 -5.07 19.77
N ALA A 107 -8.77 -4.20 19.25
CA ALA A 107 -8.22 -3.08 20.01
C ALA A 107 -9.31 -2.12 20.51
N LEU A 108 -10.32 -1.82 19.69
CA LEU A 108 -11.47 -1.02 20.09
C LEU A 108 -12.31 -1.68 21.17
N LEU A 109 -12.66 -2.95 21.01
CA LEU A 109 -13.57 -3.65 21.92
C LEU A 109 -12.91 -4.10 23.22
N HIS A 110 -11.63 -4.48 23.16
CA HIS A 110 -10.96 -5.20 24.25
C HIS A 110 -9.64 -4.57 24.67
N GLY A 111 -9.07 -3.70 23.84
CA GLY A 111 -7.73 -3.16 24.02
C GLY A 111 -6.69 -4.12 23.45
N VAL A 112 -5.52 -3.59 23.12
CA VAL A 112 -4.35 -4.41 22.79
C VAL A 112 -3.69 -4.91 24.06
N ARG A 113 -2.67 -5.75 23.92
CA ARG A 113 -1.83 -6.12 25.05
C ARG A 113 -1.19 -4.88 25.68
N GLY A 114 -1.34 -4.74 27.00
CA GLY A 114 -0.86 -3.57 27.75
C GLY A 114 -1.91 -2.45 27.89
N SER A 115 -3.07 -2.56 27.22
CA SER A 115 -4.20 -1.66 27.44
C SER A 115 -4.87 -1.92 28.79
N ARG A 116 -5.55 -0.89 29.32
CA ARG A 116 -6.37 -0.98 30.55
C ARG A 116 -7.85 -1.32 30.25
N GLY A 117 -8.24 -1.24 28.99
CA GLY A 117 -9.58 -1.53 28.49
C GLY A 117 -9.68 -1.28 26.98
N GLY A 118 -10.88 -1.46 26.43
CA GLY A 118 -11.16 -1.21 25.01
C GLY A 118 -10.99 0.25 24.62
N TRP A 119 -10.30 0.51 23.49
CA TRP A 119 -10.06 1.86 22.98
C TRP A 119 -11.35 2.62 22.63
N ILE A 120 -12.47 1.93 22.41
CA ILE A 120 -13.76 2.56 22.04
C ILE A 120 -14.24 3.62 23.05
N HIS A 121 -13.83 3.51 24.32
CA HIS A 121 -14.19 4.45 25.37
C HIS A 121 -13.23 5.64 25.49
N GLU A 122 -12.14 5.67 24.71
CA GLU A 122 -11.03 6.62 24.86
C GLU A 122 -10.98 7.66 23.74
N ARG A 123 -12.01 7.72 22.87
CA ARG A 123 -12.07 8.59 21.67
C ARG A 123 -10.77 8.46 20.84
N PRO A 124 -10.50 7.25 20.34
CA PRO A 124 -9.16 6.92 19.87
C PRO A 124 -8.81 7.68 18.59
N LYS A 125 -7.56 8.12 18.53
CA LYS A 125 -6.98 8.80 17.39
C LYS A 125 -5.89 7.93 16.77
N MET A 126 -5.77 7.97 15.45
CA MET A 126 -4.74 7.26 14.69
C MET A 126 -3.94 8.27 13.88
N ILE A 127 -2.61 8.24 14.06
CA ILE A 127 -1.72 8.96 13.16
C ILE A 127 -1.71 8.23 11.81
N VAL A 128 -1.82 8.97 10.73
CA VAL A 128 -1.77 8.44 9.37
C VAL A 128 -0.85 9.30 8.52
N THR A 129 -0.26 8.72 7.48
CA THR A 129 0.64 9.43 6.58
C THR A 129 -0.09 10.02 5.39
N VAL A 130 0.27 11.24 4.97
CA VAL A 130 -0.24 11.91 3.77
C VAL A 130 0.91 12.39 2.87
N PRO A 131 0.78 12.32 1.53
CA PRO A 131 -0.21 11.52 0.78
C PRO A 131 -0.14 10.03 1.17
N GLY A 132 -1.29 9.38 1.32
CA GLY A 132 -1.39 8.01 1.82
C GLY A 132 -2.51 7.19 1.19
N TYR A 133 -2.88 6.09 1.84
CA TYR A 133 -3.79 5.11 1.28
C TYR A 133 -5.26 5.35 1.67
N ASP A 134 -6.09 5.65 0.67
CA ASP A 134 -7.55 5.84 0.80
C ASP A 134 -8.27 4.76 1.63
N ARG A 135 -7.89 3.49 1.51
CA ARG A 135 -8.54 2.42 2.28
C ARG A 135 -8.13 2.36 3.75
N HIS A 136 -6.93 2.83 4.10
CA HIS A 136 -6.54 2.97 5.51
C HIS A 136 -7.41 4.03 6.18
N PHE A 137 -7.57 5.18 5.54
CA PHE A 137 -8.40 6.27 6.06
C PHE A 137 -9.85 5.81 6.22
N LEU A 138 -10.42 5.22 5.17
CA LEU A 138 -11.81 4.73 5.21
C LEU A 138 -12.02 3.67 6.30
N LEU A 139 -11.10 2.72 6.45
CA LEU A 139 -11.19 1.69 7.49
C LEU A 139 -11.22 2.32 8.89
N LEU A 140 -10.26 3.19 9.18
CA LEU A 140 -10.12 3.85 10.48
C LEU A 140 -11.33 4.75 10.78
N GLU A 141 -11.78 5.56 9.82
CA GLU A 141 -12.97 6.41 9.96
C GLU A 141 -14.23 5.58 10.23
N LYS A 142 -14.41 4.44 9.53
CA LYS A 142 -15.56 3.56 9.74
C LYS A 142 -15.53 2.83 11.08
N LEU A 143 -14.34 2.60 11.62
CA LEU A 143 -14.15 2.06 12.96
C LEU A 143 -14.24 3.13 14.06
N GLY A 144 -14.33 4.42 13.69
CA GLY A 144 -14.58 5.53 14.61
C GLY A 144 -13.30 6.20 15.15
N PHE A 145 -12.16 6.05 14.47
CA PHE A 145 -10.95 6.78 14.82
C PHE A 145 -10.96 8.21 14.26
N GLU A 146 -10.44 9.17 15.03
CA GLU A 146 -10.05 10.48 14.51
C GLU A 146 -8.67 10.36 13.83
N LEU A 147 -8.53 10.89 12.61
CA LEU A 147 -7.30 10.79 11.84
C LEU A 147 -6.42 12.02 12.05
N LEU A 148 -5.15 11.79 12.40
CA LEU A 148 -4.14 12.83 12.57
C LEU A 148 -3.10 12.70 11.46
N PRO A 149 -3.20 13.48 10.37
CA PRO A 149 -2.28 13.37 9.26
C PRO A 149 -0.88 13.90 9.62
N VAL A 150 0.15 13.19 9.18
CA VAL A 150 1.56 13.63 9.16
C VAL A 150 2.11 13.48 7.75
N GLU A 151 2.99 14.40 7.35
CA GLU A 151 3.58 14.40 6.01
C GLU A 151 4.51 13.20 5.80
N MET A 152 4.56 12.71 4.57
CA MET A 152 5.57 11.77 4.10
C MET A 152 6.81 12.51 3.62
N HIS A 153 7.98 12.13 4.14
CA HIS A 153 9.28 12.55 3.59
C HIS A 153 9.89 11.40 2.77
N GLU A 154 10.96 11.70 2.04
CA GLU A 154 11.63 10.77 1.12
C GLU A 154 12.07 9.44 1.76
N ASP A 155 12.36 9.46 3.06
CA ASP A 155 12.87 8.33 3.83
C ASP A 155 11.86 7.83 4.89
N GLY A 156 10.58 8.19 4.75
CA GLY A 156 9.47 7.78 5.62
C GLY A 156 8.71 8.95 6.27
N PRO A 157 7.79 8.67 7.21
CA PRO A 157 6.92 9.68 7.82
C PRO A 157 7.71 10.82 8.51
N ASP A 158 7.06 11.97 8.72
CA ASP A 158 7.55 12.99 9.66
C ASP A 158 7.50 12.43 11.10
N VAL A 159 8.64 11.89 11.53
CA VAL A 159 8.81 11.30 12.86
C VAL A 159 8.72 12.37 13.94
N GLU A 160 9.11 13.61 13.69
CA GLU A 160 9.02 14.69 14.69
C GLU A 160 7.56 15.08 14.94
N ALA A 161 6.77 15.21 13.88
CA ALA A 161 5.33 15.40 14.03
C ALA A 161 4.67 14.21 14.74
N THR A 162 5.06 12.99 14.37
CA THR A 162 4.57 11.76 15.01
C THR A 162 4.87 11.73 16.51
N GLU A 163 6.11 12.04 16.90
CA GLU A 163 6.53 12.12 18.31
C GLU A 163 5.74 13.18 19.08
N ARG A 164 5.56 14.39 18.51
CA ARG A 164 4.76 15.45 19.15
C ARG A 164 3.31 15.03 19.38
N LEU A 165 2.67 14.45 18.37
CA LEU A 165 1.27 14.01 18.46
C LEU A 165 1.12 12.89 19.50
N ALA A 166 2.01 11.90 19.48
CA ALA A 166 1.95 10.75 20.38
C ALA A 166 2.27 11.11 21.84
N ALA A 167 3.17 12.08 22.09
CA ALA A 167 3.63 12.42 23.45
C ALA A 167 2.61 13.23 24.27
N GLY A 168 1.71 13.97 23.63
CA GLY A 168 0.84 14.93 24.29
C GLY A 168 -0.54 14.39 24.71
N ASP A 169 -1.01 13.31 24.10
CA ASP A 169 -2.40 12.88 24.19
C ASP A 169 -2.54 11.34 24.24
N PRO A 170 -3.01 10.75 25.36
CA PRO A 170 -3.13 9.30 25.50
C PRO A 170 -4.25 8.68 24.65
N SER A 171 -5.11 9.49 24.02
CA SER A 171 -6.07 9.02 23.02
C SER A 171 -5.41 8.71 21.67
N VAL A 172 -4.17 9.15 21.43
CA VAL A 172 -3.40 8.79 20.24
C VAL A 172 -2.87 7.38 20.39
N LYS A 173 -3.54 6.42 19.74
CA LYS A 173 -3.33 4.98 19.93
C LYS A 173 -2.29 4.36 19.02
N GLY A 174 -1.88 5.05 17.97
CA GLY A 174 -0.89 4.49 17.07
C GLY A 174 -0.60 5.32 15.84
N LEU A 175 0.18 4.69 14.96
CA LEU A 175 0.48 5.12 13.60
C LEU A 175 0.17 3.97 12.65
N LEU A 176 -0.61 4.23 11.61
CA LEU A 176 -0.89 3.29 10.53
C LEU A 176 -0.33 3.83 9.21
N PHE A 177 0.58 3.09 8.59
CA PHE A 177 1.31 3.51 7.38
C PHE A 177 1.90 2.31 6.62
N VAL A 178 2.43 2.57 5.41
CA VAL A 178 3.14 1.59 4.58
C VAL A 178 4.65 1.84 4.69
N PRO A 179 5.46 0.92 5.24
CA PRO A 179 6.88 1.16 5.51
C PRO A 179 7.82 0.94 4.32
N THR A 180 7.40 0.22 3.28
CA THR A 180 8.23 -0.09 2.10
C THR A 180 7.43 0.21 0.85
N TYR A 181 8.01 0.99 -0.07
CA TYR A 181 7.35 1.47 -1.29
C TYR A 181 5.93 1.99 -1.07
N SER A 182 5.81 3.01 -0.21
CA SER A 182 4.54 3.55 0.27
C SER A 182 3.52 3.87 -0.84
N ASN A 183 2.23 3.74 -0.53
CA ASN A 183 1.16 4.18 -1.43
C ASN A 183 0.77 5.63 -1.07
N PRO A 184 0.89 6.61 -1.99
CA PRO A 184 1.28 6.48 -3.41
C PRO A 184 2.75 6.80 -3.74
N GLY A 185 3.50 7.41 -2.83
CA GLY A 185 4.78 8.07 -3.14
C GLY A 185 5.96 7.14 -3.38
N GLY A 186 5.87 5.89 -2.92
CA GLY A 186 6.88 4.87 -3.09
C GLY A 186 8.10 5.03 -2.19
N GLU A 187 8.00 5.85 -1.13
CA GLU A 187 9.04 6.00 -0.13
C GLU A 187 9.17 4.74 0.74
N SER A 188 10.39 4.48 1.22
CA SER A 188 10.68 3.40 2.16
C SER A 188 11.28 3.96 3.43
N LEU A 189 10.85 3.42 4.57
CA LEU A 189 11.23 3.86 5.90
C LEU A 189 12.72 3.59 6.16
N SER A 190 13.48 4.65 6.45
CA SER A 190 14.89 4.52 6.78
C SER A 190 15.12 3.77 8.11
N PRO A 191 16.24 3.05 8.26
CA PRO A 191 16.59 2.41 9.52
C PRO A 191 16.69 3.38 10.71
N GLU A 192 17.05 4.64 10.47
CA GLU A 192 17.10 5.68 11.51
C GLU A 192 15.68 6.04 11.99
N LYS A 193 14.77 6.37 11.08
CA LYS A 193 13.38 6.68 11.42
C LYS A 193 12.67 5.48 12.03
N ALA A 194 12.93 4.27 11.55
CA ALA A 194 12.40 3.04 12.15
C ALA A 194 12.77 2.90 13.63
N ARG A 195 14.06 3.11 13.98
CA ARG A 195 14.53 3.08 15.38
C ARG A 195 13.87 4.15 16.23
N ARG A 196 13.69 5.37 15.69
CA ARG A 196 12.99 6.45 16.39
C ARG A 196 11.51 6.10 16.63
N LEU A 197 10.80 5.63 15.61
CA LEU A 197 9.39 5.27 15.71
C LEU A 197 9.14 4.18 16.76
N VAL A 198 9.93 3.10 16.76
CA VAL A 198 9.75 2.03 17.75
C VAL A 198 10.11 2.47 19.18
N SER A 199 10.95 3.50 19.34
CA SER A 199 11.42 3.99 20.65
C SER A 199 10.70 5.27 21.12
N LEU A 200 9.75 5.79 20.34
CA LEU A 200 9.09 7.05 20.67
C LEU A 200 8.37 6.97 22.02
N ARG A 201 8.32 8.10 22.73
CA ARG A 201 7.63 8.22 24.02
C ARG A 201 6.21 8.69 23.78
N ALA A 202 5.26 7.76 23.77
CA ALA A 202 3.84 8.07 23.67
C ALA A 202 3.21 8.28 25.06
N ALA A 203 2.19 9.14 25.14
CA ALA A 203 1.33 9.27 26.31
C ALA A 203 0.47 8.01 26.52
N ALA A 204 0.05 7.37 25.42
CA ALA A 204 -0.64 6.09 25.45
C ALA A 204 0.36 4.97 25.81
N PRO A 205 0.14 4.20 26.90
CA PRO A 205 1.03 3.09 27.26
C PRO A 205 0.98 1.93 26.26
N ASP A 206 -0.10 1.90 25.46
CA ASP A 206 -0.44 0.89 24.46
C ASP A 206 -0.32 1.43 23.02
N PHE A 207 0.51 2.46 22.81
CA PHE A 207 0.79 3.01 21.48
C PHE A 207 1.36 1.93 20.54
N THR A 208 0.70 1.75 19.39
CA THR A 208 0.93 0.65 18.47
C THR A 208 1.28 1.16 17.06
N LEU A 209 2.27 0.55 16.42
CA LEU A 209 2.62 0.74 15.01
C LEU A 209 1.91 -0.33 14.17
N PHE A 210 1.01 0.11 13.31
CA PHE A 210 0.33 -0.72 12.31
C PHE A 210 1.03 -0.53 10.96
N ALA A 211 2.09 -1.31 10.75
CA ALA A 211 2.88 -1.25 9.53
C ALA A 211 2.28 -2.18 8.47
N ASP A 212 1.60 -1.63 7.48
CA ASP A 212 1.08 -2.37 6.34
C ASP A 212 2.17 -2.53 5.27
N ASP A 213 3.06 -3.50 5.47
CA ASP A 213 4.17 -3.82 4.58
C ASP A 213 3.70 -4.62 3.35
N ALA A 214 2.73 -4.03 2.64
CA ALA A 214 2.07 -4.61 1.47
C ALA A 214 3.02 -4.76 0.27
N TYR A 215 4.15 -4.05 0.26
CA TYR A 215 5.08 -4.00 -0.86
C TYR A 215 6.49 -4.51 -0.55
N ARG A 216 6.71 -5.17 0.60
CA ARG A 216 8.03 -5.61 1.08
C ARG A 216 9.00 -6.10 0.01
N GLY A 217 8.55 -7.08 -0.78
CA GLY A 217 9.35 -7.72 -1.86
C GLY A 217 9.06 -7.23 -3.28
N HIS A 218 8.26 -6.17 -3.46
CA HIS A 218 7.74 -5.76 -4.77
C HIS A 218 8.69 -4.80 -5.49
N HIS A 219 9.92 -5.23 -5.70
CA HIS A 219 10.98 -4.46 -6.35
C HIS A 219 10.84 -4.43 -7.89
N PHE A 220 11.31 -3.38 -8.54
CA PHE A 220 11.39 -3.31 -10.00
C PHE A 220 12.72 -3.78 -10.57
N CYS A 221 13.81 -3.66 -9.80
CA CYS A 221 15.12 -4.09 -10.23
C CYS A 221 15.38 -5.56 -9.88
N ALA A 222 16.13 -6.26 -10.74
CA ALA A 222 16.58 -7.62 -10.46
C ALA A 222 17.82 -7.66 -9.56
N ASP A 223 18.60 -6.57 -9.49
CA ASP A 223 19.78 -6.45 -8.63
C ASP A 223 19.35 -6.14 -7.19
N PRO A 224 19.62 -7.04 -6.22
CA PRO A 224 19.33 -6.77 -4.81
C PRO A 224 20.04 -5.53 -4.25
N GLY A 225 21.17 -5.11 -4.83
CA GLY A 225 21.88 -3.89 -4.41
C GLY A 225 21.14 -2.59 -4.73
N GLU A 226 20.10 -2.64 -5.57
CA GLU A 226 19.23 -1.51 -5.91
C GLU A 226 17.87 -1.57 -5.21
N HIS A 227 17.66 -2.53 -4.31
CA HIS A 227 16.42 -2.67 -3.54
C HIS A 227 16.40 -1.67 -2.37
N ASP A 228 15.19 -1.36 -1.92
CA ASP A 228 15.00 -0.69 -0.64
C ASP A 228 14.92 -1.78 0.41
N ASP A 229 15.86 -1.80 1.35
CA ASP A 229 15.90 -2.80 2.41
C ASP A 229 14.74 -2.58 3.41
N PRO A 230 13.79 -3.51 3.52
CA PRO A 230 12.69 -3.39 4.47
C PRO A 230 13.20 -3.49 5.91
N VAL A 231 12.65 -2.67 6.82
CA VAL A 231 13.03 -2.70 8.24
C VAL A 231 12.23 -3.74 9.03
N ASN A 232 12.90 -4.42 9.97
CA ASN A 232 12.24 -5.37 10.87
C ASN A 232 11.72 -4.67 12.14
N LEU A 233 10.52 -4.08 12.05
CA LEU A 233 9.93 -3.32 13.16
C LEU A 233 9.66 -4.16 14.41
N VAL A 234 9.37 -5.47 14.28
CA VAL A 234 9.16 -6.34 15.44
C VAL A 234 10.46 -6.55 16.22
N ALA A 235 11.56 -6.82 15.53
CA ALA A 235 12.88 -6.96 16.17
C ALA A 235 13.34 -5.62 16.77
N LEU A 236 13.21 -4.52 16.02
CA LEU A 236 13.58 -3.19 16.49
C LEU A 236 12.76 -2.78 17.74
N ALA A 237 11.45 -3.06 17.75
CA ALA A 237 10.60 -2.74 18.89
C ALA A 237 10.93 -3.57 20.14
N ARG A 238 11.23 -4.87 19.96
CA ARG A 238 11.76 -5.72 21.04
C ARG A 238 13.05 -5.15 21.62
N ASP A 239 14.02 -4.82 20.77
CA ASP A 239 15.33 -4.34 21.19
C ASP A 239 15.25 -2.94 21.85
N ALA A 240 14.23 -2.15 21.50
CA ALA A 240 13.91 -0.87 22.15
C ALA A 240 13.12 -0.99 23.47
N GLY A 241 12.79 -2.22 23.92
CA GLY A 241 12.02 -2.44 25.15
C GLY A 241 10.50 -2.28 25.00
N HIS A 242 9.99 -2.25 23.77
CA HIS A 242 8.57 -2.15 23.42
C HIS A 242 8.12 -3.34 22.55
N PRO A 243 8.28 -4.60 23.00
CA PRO A 243 8.12 -5.79 22.15
C PRO A 243 6.74 -5.90 21.49
N ASP A 244 5.70 -5.40 22.14
CA ASP A 244 4.31 -5.49 21.68
C ASP A 244 3.87 -4.31 20.79
N ARG A 245 4.78 -3.39 20.46
CA ARG A 245 4.44 -2.15 19.73
C ARG A 245 4.14 -2.38 18.25
N ALA A 246 4.73 -3.36 17.59
CA ALA A 246 4.64 -3.50 16.13
C ALA A 246 3.68 -4.62 15.70
N PHE A 247 2.70 -4.28 14.87
CA PHE A 247 1.99 -5.22 13.99
C PHE A 247 2.40 -4.94 12.55
N VAL A 248 3.09 -5.90 11.93
CA VAL A 248 3.57 -5.81 10.55
C VAL A 248 2.70 -6.69 9.66
N PHE A 249 1.74 -6.08 8.98
CA PHE A 249 0.84 -6.76 8.04
C PHE A 249 1.51 -6.92 6.68
N SER A 250 1.18 -7.99 5.97
CA SER A 250 1.54 -8.14 4.57
C SER A 250 0.56 -9.07 3.84
N SER A 251 0.76 -9.23 2.52
CA SER A 251 -0.24 -9.78 1.61
C SER A 251 0.39 -10.46 0.41
N THR A 252 -0.24 -11.53 -0.08
CA THR A 252 0.10 -12.13 -1.38
C THR A 252 -0.80 -11.66 -2.52
N SER A 253 -1.72 -10.69 -2.31
CA SER A 253 -2.65 -10.22 -3.35
C SER A 253 -1.97 -9.68 -4.62
N LYS A 254 -0.73 -9.22 -4.51
CA LYS A 254 0.09 -8.70 -5.62
C LYS A 254 1.30 -9.59 -5.94
N ILE A 255 1.25 -10.82 -5.42
CA ILE A 255 2.24 -11.89 -5.60
C ILE A 255 1.59 -13.07 -6.32
N THR A 256 0.37 -13.47 -5.92
CA THR A 256 -0.40 -14.55 -6.55
C THR A 256 -1.65 -14.01 -7.22
N PHE A 257 -2.79 -14.00 -6.53
CA PHE A 257 -4.07 -13.55 -7.07
C PHE A 257 -4.69 -12.45 -6.20
N ALA A 258 -5.03 -11.32 -6.83
CA ALA A 258 -5.64 -10.19 -6.14
C ALA A 258 -7.05 -10.55 -5.66
N GLY A 259 -7.21 -10.73 -4.34
CA GLY A 259 -8.48 -11.15 -3.71
C GLY A 259 -8.64 -12.66 -3.54
N ALA A 260 -7.68 -13.46 -4.01
CA ALA A 260 -7.61 -14.91 -3.77
C ALA A 260 -6.21 -15.33 -3.25
N GLY A 261 -5.50 -14.40 -2.63
CA GLY A 261 -4.22 -14.61 -1.97
C GLY A 261 -4.37 -14.96 -0.49
N LEU A 262 -3.39 -14.54 0.31
CA LEU A 262 -3.32 -14.66 1.77
C LEU A 262 -2.90 -13.33 2.40
N GLY A 263 -3.59 -12.93 3.45
CA GLY A 263 -3.20 -11.88 4.38
C GLY A 263 -2.58 -12.46 5.64
N PHE A 264 -1.52 -11.84 6.13
CA PHE A 264 -0.80 -12.31 7.32
C PHE A 264 -0.21 -11.13 8.10
N VAL A 265 0.12 -11.38 9.36
CA VAL A 265 0.68 -10.37 10.27
C VAL A 265 1.80 -10.95 11.11
N GLY A 266 2.88 -10.17 11.27
CA GLY A 266 3.98 -10.41 12.18
C GLY A 266 3.89 -9.51 13.41
N SER A 267 4.08 -10.06 14.61
CA SER A 267 4.17 -9.31 15.87
C SER A 267 4.94 -10.09 16.95
N SER A 268 4.93 -9.62 18.20
CA SER A 268 5.41 -10.42 19.32
C SER A 268 4.60 -11.71 19.47
N GLU A 269 5.19 -12.76 20.06
CA GLU A 269 4.45 -14.01 20.34
C GLU A 269 3.22 -13.74 21.22
N ASP A 270 3.33 -12.79 22.16
CA ASP A 270 2.24 -12.44 23.06
C ASP A 270 1.11 -11.69 22.33
N ASN A 271 1.41 -10.84 21.36
CA ASN A 271 0.40 -10.24 20.48
C ASN A 271 -0.23 -11.27 19.55
N VAL A 272 0.54 -12.25 19.06
CA VAL A 272 -0.02 -13.38 18.29
C VAL A 272 -0.98 -14.19 19.14
N ARG A 273 -0.68 -14.41 20.43
CA ARG A 273 -1.56 -15.09 21.39
C ARG A 273 -2.83 -14.28 21.67
N TRP A 274 -2.69 -12.98 21.92
CA TRP A 274 -3.81 -12.05 22.09
C TRP A 274 -4.73 -12.07 20.87
N LEU A 275 -4.18 -11.97 19.66
CA LEU A 275 -4.96 -11.98 18.42
C LEU A 275 -5.64 -13.35 18.21
N SER A 276 -4.95 -14.43 18.52
CA SER A 276 -5.46 -15.80 18.40
C SER A 276 -6.67 -16.05 19.32
N GLU A 277 -6.70 -15.46 20.51
CA GLU A 277 -7.84 -15.56 21.44
C GLU A 277 -9.13 -15.04 20.80
N TYR A 278 -9.11 -13.80 20.30
CA TYR A 278 -10.30 -13.17 19.73
C TYR A 278 -10.68 -13.75 18.37
N LEU A 279 -9.70 -14.09 17.52
CA LEU A 279 -10.00 -14.81 16.27
C LEU A 279 -10.62 -16.19 16.56
N GLY A 280 -10.12 -16.90 17.57
CA GLY A 280 -10.59 -18.22 17.96
C GLY A 280 -12.01 -18.22 18.51
N ALA A 281 -12.43 -17.11 19.11
CA ALA A 281 -13.81 -16.93 19.58
C ALA A 281 -14.82 -16.83 18.43
N GLN A 282 -14.41 -16.36 17.25
CA GLN A 282 -15.30 -16.14 16.10
C GLN A 282 -15.04 -17.07 14.90
N SER A 283 -13.97 -17.86 14.92
CA SER A 283 -13.63 -18.80 13.86
C SER A 283 -12.80 -19.95 14.40
N ILE A 284 -13.10 -21.17 13.93
CA ILE A 284 -12.29 -22.36 14.26
C ILE A 284 -10.87 -22.21 13.69
N GLY A 285 -10.72 -21.53 12.55
CA GLY A 285 -9.42 -21.24 11.95
C GLY A 285 -9.53 -20.77 10.49
N PRO A 286 -8.40 -20.39 9.87
CA PRO A 286 -8.35 -19.93 8.49
C PRO A 286 -8.44 -21.09 7.49
N ASN A 287 -8.54 -20.77 6.20
CA ASN A 287 -8.54 -21.77 5.14
C ASN A 287 -7.15 -22.41 4.97
N LYS A 288 -6.96 -23.58 5.59
CA LYS A 288 -5.70 -24.34 5.52
C LYS A 288 -5.38 -24.85 4.12
N VAL A 289 -6.37 -25.14 3.28
CA VAL A 289 -6.11 -25.62 1.92
C VAL A 289 -5.46 -24.51 1.09
N GLU A 290 -5.94 -23.27 1.17
CA GLU A 290 -5.32 -22.15 0.46
C GLU A 290 -3.91 -21.83 0.97
N GLN A 291 -3.71 -21.94 2.28
CA GLN A 291 -2.37 -21.80 2.87
C GLN A 291 -1.42 -22.87 2.31
N ALA A 292 -1.84 -24.14 2.27
CA ALA A 292 -1.04 -25.23 1.71
C ALA A 292 -0.78 -25.06 0.21
N ARG A 293 -1.76 -24.56 -0.57
CA ARG A 293 -1.55 -24.23 -1.99
C ARG A 293 -0.44 -23.21 -2.16
N HIS A 294 -0.49 -22.12 -1.40
CA HIS A 294 0.52 -21.06 -1.47
C HIS A 294 1.90 -21.57 -1.03
N VAL A 295 2.00 -22.35 0.04
CA VAL A 295 3.27 -22.96 0.47
C VAL A 295 3.84 -23.82 -0.66
N LYS A 296 3.07 -24.79 -1.16
CA LYS A 296 3.54 -25.73 -2.19
C LYS A 296 3.90 -25.01 -3.49
N PHE A 297 3.10 -24.03 -3.90
CA PHE A 297 3.33 -23.25 -5.13
C PHE A 297 4.58 -22.37 -5.01
N LEU A 298 4.70 -21.58 -3.94
CA LEU A 298 5.80 -20.62 -3.80
C LEU A 298 7.14 -21.32 -3.54
N GLU A 299 7.17 -22.40 -2.77
CA GLU A 299 8.39 -23.20 -2.59
C GLU A 299 8.76 -24.00 -3.84
N GLY A 300 7.77 -24.37 -4.66
CA GLY A 300 7.97 -25.06 -5.94
C GLY A 300 8.25 -24.13 -7.13
N TYR A 301 8.07 -22.82 -7.00
CA TYR A 301 8.28 -21.87 -8.09
C TYR A 301 9.79 -21.75 -8.42
N PRO A 302 10.19 -21.64 -9.70
CA PRO A 302 11.59 -21.45 -10.06
C PRO A 302 12.21 -20.20 -9.39
N GLY A 303 13.16 -20.42 -8.49
CA GLY A 303 13.76 -19.33 -7.70
C GLY A 303 12.93 -18.89 -6.50
N GLY A 304 11.92 -19.68 -6.10
CA GLY A 304 11.07 -19.42 -4.94
C GLY A 304 10.17 -18.19 -5.09
N LEU A 305 9.81 -17.60 -3.96
CA LEU A 305 9.03 -16.37 -3.88
C LEU A 305 9.74 -15.19 -4.58
N GLU A 306 11.04 -15.08 -4.40
CA GLU A 306 11.88 -14.04 -5.03
C GLU A 306 11.93 -14.20 -6.55
N GLY A 307 11.89 -15.44 -7.05
CA GLY A 307 11.76 -15.75 -8.47
C GLY A 307 10.47 -15.20 -9.07
N LEU A 308 9.33 -15.45 -8.41
CA LEU A 308 8.02 -14.96 -8.85
C LEU A 308 7.95 -13.42 -8.83
N LEU A 309 8.45 -12.80 -7.77
CA LEU A 309 8.51 -11.33 -7.65
C LEU A 309 9.40 -10.71 -8.75
N ARG A 310 10.50 -11.37 -9.13
CA ARG A 310 11.34 -10.93 -10.25
C ARG A 310 10.62 -11.03 -11.60
N ASP A 311 9.77 -12.05 -11.79
CA ASP A 311 8.98 -12.19 -13.00
C ASP A 311 7.89 -11.11 -13.10
N HIS A 312 7.22 -10.77 -11.98
CA HIS A 312 6.36 -9.59 -11.90
C HIS A 312 7.10 -8.30 -12.25
N ALA A 313 8.30 -8.11 -11.70
CA ALA A 313 9.11 -6.91 -11.96
C ALA A 313 9.39 -6.72 -13.46
N ARG A 314 9.63 -7.80 -14.22
CA ARG A 314 9.83 -7.74 -15.68
C ARG A 314 8.59 -7.23 -16.43
N LEU A 315 7.39 -7.53 -15.94
CA LEU A 315 6.13 -7.08 -16.53
C LEU A 315 5.77 -5.65 -16.10
N ILE A 316 6.07 -5.29 -14.86
CA ILE A 316 5.63 -4.04 -14.24
C ILE A 316 6.62 -2.89 -14.50
N ALA A 317 7.92 -3.10 -14.32
CA ALA A 317 8.93 -2.05 -14.40
C ALA A 317 8.92 -1.25 -15.73
N PRO A 318 8.71 -1.87 -16.92
CA PRO A 318 8.58 -1.11 -18.17
C PRO A 318 7.44 -0.10 -18.15
N LYS A 319 6.35 -0.37 -17.43
CA LYS A 319 5.19 0.53 -17.34
C LYS A 319 5.52 1.77 -16.52
N PHE A 320 6.28 1.62 -15.43
CA PHE A 320 6.77 2.74 -14.63
C PHE A 320 7.75 3.63 -15.40
N ARG A 321 8.70 3.01 -16.12
CA ARG A 321 9.61 3.76 -17.02
C ARG A 321 8.86 4.51 -18.10
N ALA A 322 7.85 3.91 -18.71
CA ALA A 322 7.03 4.58 -19.72
C ALA A 322 6.27 5.80 -19.17
N VAL A 323 5.84 5.77 -17.90
CA VAL A 323 5.26 6.96 -17.27
C VAL A 323 6.28 8.09 -17.20
N ASP A 324 7.46 7.79 -16.69
CA ASP A 324 8.55 8.75 -16.52
C ASP A 324 9.02 9.34 -17.87
N GLU A 325 9.27 8.49 -18.85
CA GLU A 325 9.68 8.87 -20.21
C GLU A 325 8.70 9.84 -20.86
N VAL A 326 7.39 9.54 -20.79
CA VAL A 326 6.36 10.38 -21.41
C VAL A 326 6.18 11.68 -20.65
N LEU A 327 6.14 11.66 -19.31
CA LEU A 327 5.96 12.88 -18.53
C LEU A 327 7.16 13.83 -18.68
N ARG A 328 8.41 13.32 -18.70
CA ARG A 328 9.59 14.16 -18.98
C ARG A 328 9.53 14.78 -20.37
N ALA A 329 9.14 14.01 -21.38
CA ALA A 329 9.07 14.50 -22.75
C ALA A 329 7.99 15.60 -22.94
N GLU A 330 6.86 15.47 -22.26
CA GLU A 330 5.70 16.36 -22.44
C GLU A 330 5.67 17.56 -21.47
N LEU A 331 6.19 17.39 -20.25
CA LEU A 331 6.14 18.38 -19.16
C LEU A 331 7.50 18.98 -18.80
N GLY A 332 8.60 18.44 -19.35
CA GLY A 332 9.96 18.86 -19.05
C GLY A 332 10.49 18.33 -17.71
N GLU A 333 11.73 18.70 -17.39
CA GLU A 333 12.43 18.33 -16.16
C GLU A 333 12.48 19.46 -15.12
N ASP A 334 12.17 20.70 -15.53
CA ASP A 334 12.30 21.91 -14.71
C ASP A 334 11.13 22.14 -13.75
N SER A 335 10.26 21.14 -13.58
CA SER A 335 9.10 21.17 -12.66
C SER A 335 8.09 22.30 -12.95
N GLU A 336 8.05 22.82 -14.19
CA GLU A 336 7.17 23.94 -14.57
C GLU A 336 5.68 23.61 -14.42
N TYR A 337 5.30 22.36 -14.72
CA TYR A 337 3.91 21.91 -14.74
C TYR A 337 3.58 20.92 -13.61
N ALA A 338 4.52 20.04 -13.28
CA ALA A 338 4.35 19.02 -12.25
C ALA A 338 5.69 18.45 -11.80
N THR A 339 5.70 17.81 -10.63
CA THR A 339 6.74 16.91 -10.15
C THR A 339 6.15 15.52 -9.93
N TRP A 340 6.96 14.47 -10.06
CA TRP A 340 6.53 13.11 -9.75
C TRP A 340 7.65 12.27 -9.16
N ARG A 341 7.28 11.26 -8.39
CA ARG A 341 8.21 10.28 -7.82
C ARG A 341 8.50 9.15 -8.82
N LEU A 342 9.74 8.68 -8.84
CA LEU A 342 10.14 7.48 -9.58
C LEU A 342 10.55 6.39 -8.59
N PRO A 343 9.60 5.55 -8.13
CA PRO A 343 9.89 4.57 -7.10
C PRO A 343 10.65 3.36 -7.65
N ARG A 344 11.45 2.72 -6.78
CA ARG A 344 12.20 1.50 -7.11
C ARG A 344 11.37 0.21 -6.97
N GLY A 345 10.13 0.33 -6.52
CA GLY A 345 9.18 -0.76 -6.34
C GLY A 345 7.77 -0.25 -6.03
N GLY A 346 6.90 -1.15 -5.59
CA GLY A 346 5.51 -0.83 -5.27
C GLY A 346 4.59 -0.82 -6.51
N TYR A 347 3.49 -0.08 -6.44
CA TYR A 347 2.38 -0.18 -7.40
C TYR A 347 1.85 1.17 -7.91
N PHE A 348 2.39 2.29 -7.43
CA PHE A 348 1.86 3.62 -7.71
C PHE A 348 2.96 4.63 -7.98
N ILE A 349 2.60 5.71 -8.67
CA ILE A 349 3.39 6.93 -8.80
C ILE A 349 2.57 8.06 -8.18
N SER A 350 3.20 8.87 -7.34
CA SER A 350 2.65 10.14 -6.86
C SER A 350 3.12 11.27 -7.76
N LEU A 351 2.17 12.05 -8.28
CA LEU A 351 2.42 13.25 -9.07
C LEU A 351 1.77 14.45 -8.38
N ASP A 352 2.51 15.54 -8.26
CA ASP A 352 2.01 16.81 -7.75
C ASP A 352 2.03 17.85 -8.86
N THR A 353 0.89 18.47 -9.15
CA THR A 353 0.84 19.59 -10.10
C THR A 353 1.49 20.84 -9.49
N ALA A 354 2.15 21.65 -10.33
CA ALA A 354 2.81 22.87 -9.88
C ALA A 354 1.81 23.91 -9.33
N GLU A 355 0.64 24.01 -9.97
CA GLU A 355 -0.51 24.81 -9.54
C GLU A 355 -1.55 23.93 -8.82
N PRO A 356 -2.42 24.49 -7.96
CA PRO A 356 -3.46 23.74 -7.24
C PRO A 356 -4.64 23.34 -8.16
N VAL A 357 -4.35 22.56 -9.21
CA VAL A 357 -5.27 22.25 -10.33
C VAL A 357 -5.59 20.75 -10.47
N ALA A 358 -5.23 19.90 -9.50
CA ALA A 358 -5.43 18.45 -9.59
C ALA A 358 -6.88 18.05 -9.90
N ALA A 359 -7.86 18.69 -9.27
CA ALA A 359 -9.28 18.43 -9.52
C ALA A 359 -9.67 18.76 -10.97
N ARG A 360 -9.14 19.87 -11.52
CA ARG A 360 -9.36 20.28 -12.91
C ARG A 360 -8.71 19.31 -13.90
N VAL A 361 -7.51 18.82 -13.59
CA VAL A 361 -6.83 17.78 -14.39
C VAL A 361 -7.69 16.51 -14.46
N VAL A 362 -8.25 16.05 -13.34
CA VAL A 362 -9.14 14.87 -13.31
C VAL A 362 -10.42 15.10 -14.14
N GLU A 363 -11.02 16.29 -14.05
CA GLU A 363 -12.18 16.65 -14.87
C GLU A 363 -11.88 16.59 -16.38
N LEU A 364 -10.78 17.25 -16.80
CA LEU A 364 -10.33 17.27 -18.20
C LEU A 364 -10.02 15.87 -18.71
N ALA A 365 -9.31 15.07 -17.91
CA ALA A 365 -8.96 13.70 -18.26
C ALA A 365 -10.22 12.83 -18.47
N ASN A 366 -11.19 12.92 -17.55
CA ASN A 366 -12.46 12.19 -17.68
C ASN A 366 -13.21 12.59 -18.96
N ALA A 367 -13.26 13.89 -19.28
CA ALA A 367 -13.89 14.39 -20.51
C ALA A 367 -13.16 13.97 -21.80
N ALA A 368 -11.88 13.59 -21.69
CA ALA A 368 -11.07 13.04 -22.78
C ALA A 368 -10.99 11.50 -22.80
N GLY A 369 -11.78 10.82 -21.96
CA GLY A 369 -11.83 9.35 -21.92
C GLY A 369 -10.68 8.70 -21.14
N LEU A 370 -10.03 9.44 -20.23
CA LEU A 370 -8.98 8.94 -19.34
C LEU A 370 -9.46 9.00 -17.88
N SER A 371 -9.71 7.85 -17.27
CA SER A 371 -10.06 7.77 -15.84
C SER A 371 -8.83 7.85 -14.95
N LEU A 372 -8.80 8.84 -14.06
CA LEU A 372 -7.78 9.04 -13.04
C LEU A 372 -8.35 8.83 -11.64
N THR A 373 -7.47 8.58 -10.67
CA THR A 373 -7.87 8.58 -9.25
C THR A 373 -8.46 9.96 -8.90
N PRO A 374 -9.59 10.06 -8.17
CA PRO A 374 -10.12 11.34 -7.75
C PRO A 374 -9.09 12.19 -6.99
N ALA A 375 -9.05 13.49 -7.27
CA ALA A 375 -8.22 14.42 -6.51
C ALA A 375 -8.64 14.40 -5.03
N GLY A 376 -7.65 14.46 -4.13
CA GLY A 376 -7.88 14.35 -2.68
C GLY A 376 -8.00 12.93 -2.14
N ALA A 377 -8.07 11.88 -2.99
CA ALA A 377 -8.20 10.49 -2.52
C ALA A 377 -7.01 10.04 -1.64
N THR A 378 -5.84 10.64 -1.82
CA THR A 378 -4.62 10.34 -1.04
C THR A 378 -4.58 11.07 0.30
N TYR A 379 -5.66 11.74 0.69
CA TYR A 379 -5.82 12.44 1.97
C TYR A 379 -7.12 11.99 2.67
N PRO A 380 -7.17 12.03 4.02
CA PRO A 380 -8.38 11.78 4.80
C PRO A 380 -9.60 12.58 4.31
N GLY A 381 -10.79 11.98 4.35
CA GLY A 381 -12.03 12.60 3.88
C GLY A 381 -12.08 12.95 2.38
N GLY A 382 -11.08 12.59 1.58
CA GLY A 382 -11.02 12.96 0.17
C GLY A 382 -10.65 14.43 -0.07
N VAL A 383 -9.96 15.07 0.88
CA VAL A 383 -9.63 16.51 0.84
C VAL A 383 -8.11 16.71 0.92
N ASP A 384 -7.49 17.03 -0.21
CA ASP A 384 -6.09 17.49 -0.28
C ASP A 384 -6.05 19.02 -0.06
N PRO A 385 -5.43 19.53 1.02
CA PRO A 385 -5.36 20.97 1.29
C PRO A 385 -4.52 21.74 0.28
N THR A 386 -3.65 21.06 -0.48
CA THR A 386 -2.79 21.68 -1.50
C THR A 386 -3.48 21.74 -2.86
N GLY A 387 -4.41 20.83 -3.14
CA GLY A 387 -5.09 20.70 -4.43
C GLY A 387 -4.16 20.24 -5.57
N ARG A 388 -3.08 19.50 -5.26
CA ARG A 388 -2.00 19.18 -6.20
C ARG A 388 -1.81 17.70 -6.46
N ASN A 389 -2.12 16.83 -5.50
CA ASN A 389 -1.71 15.44 -5.57
C ASN A 389 -2.61 14.58 -6.46
N LEU A 390 -1.99 13.74 -7.28
CA LEU A 390 -2.63 12.72 -8.11
C LEU A 390 -1.88 11.39 -7.98
N ARG A 391 -2.63 10.32 -7.65
CA ARG A 391 -2.13 8.94 -7.66
C ARG A 391 -2.34 8.29 -9.02
N LEU A 392 -1.25 7.78 -9.60
CA LEU A 392 -1.24 7.04 -10.86
C LEU A 392 -0.98 5.54 -10.61
N ALA A 393 -1.72 4.67 -11.30
CA ALA A 393 -1.62 3.22 -11.17
C ALA A 393 -1.29 2.55 -12.53
N PRO A 394 0.00 2.45 -12.89
CA PRO A 394 0.42 1.99 -14.22
C PRO A 394 0.42 0.46 -14.38
N THR A 395 0.23 -0.30 -13.30
CA THR A 395 0.42 -1.77 -13.30
C THR A 395 -0.61 -2.52 -14.13
N ARG A 396 -1.87 -2.08 -14.17
CA ARG A 396 -2.96 -2.81 -14.82
C ARG A 396 -2.94 -2.76 -16.36
N PRO A 397 -2.96 -1.59 -17.02
CA PRO A 397 -3.10 -1.52 -18.48
C PRO A 397 -1.87 -2.09 -19.22
N PRO A 398 -2.02 -2.45 -20.52
CA PRO A 398 -0.90 -2.71 -21.41
C PRO A 398 0.06 -1.51 -21.50
N LEU A 399 1.32 -1.79 -21.78
CA LEU A 399 2.38 -0.79 -21.84
C LEU A 399 2.09 0.37 -22.84
N GLU A 400 1.49 0.06 -24.00
CA GLU A 400 1.12 1.09 -24.98
C GLU A 400 -0.02 2.00 -24.48
N GLU A 401 -0.99 1.44 -23.78
CA GLU A 401 -2.06 2.23 -23.16
C GLU A 401 -1.54 3.14 -22.05
N VAL A 402 -0.51 2.71 -21.30
CA VAL A 402 0.18 3.57 -20.32
C VAL A 402 0.76 4.80 -21.00
N ARG A 403 1.48 4.63 -22.13
CA ARG A 403 2.06 5.77 -22.86
C ARG A 403 0.99 6.74 -23.34
N LEU A 404 -0.08 6.21 -23.96
CA LEU A 404 -1.19 7.03 -24.43
C LEU A 404 -1.89 7.76 -23.28
N ALA A 405 -2.09 7.10 -22.15
CA ALA A 405 -2.70 7.70 -20.98
C ALA A 405 -1.85 8.85 -20.43
N MET A 406 -0.52 8.69 -20.40
CA MET A 406 0.38 9.74 -19.90
C MET A 406 0.51 10.93 -20.85
N GLN A 407 0.41 10.72 -22.16
CA GLN A 407 0.28 11.82 -23.13
C GLN A 407 -0.99 12.63 -22.87
N GLY A 408 -2.12 11.94 -22.66
CA GLY A 408 -3.39 12.58 -22.30
C GLY A 408 -3.33 13.33 -20.98
N LEU A 409 -2.74 12.71 -19.95
CA LEU A 409 -2.53 13.34 -18.65
C LEU A 409 -1.67 14.61 -18.77
N ALA A 410 -0.56 14.55 -19.49
CA ALA A 410 0.32 15.70 -19.69
C ALA A 410 -0.40 16.86 -20.39
N ALA A 411 -1.19 16.57 -21.43
CA ALA A 411 -2.03 17.59 -22.09
C ALA A 411 -3.06 18.21 -21.13
N CYS A 412 -3.68 17.40 -20.26
CA CYS A 412 -4.62 17.89 -19.24
C CYS A 412 -3.93 18.78 -18.19
N ILE A 413 -2.74 18.40 -17.72
CA ILE A 413 -1.94 19.20 -16.78
C ILE A 413 -1.58 20.55 -17.40
N ARG A 414 -1.05 20.57 -18.62
CA ARG A 414 -0.69 21.83 -19.30
C ARG A 414 -1.89 22.73 -19.49
N LEU A 415 -3.03 22.18 -19.94
CA LEU A 415 -4.25 22.97 -20.09
C LEU A 415 -4.74 23.53 -18.75
N ALA A 416 -4.82 22.72 -17.71
CA ALA A 416 -5.28 23.16 -16.39
C ALA A 416 -4.36 24.24 -15.79
N THR A 417 -3.05 24.10 -15.97
CA THR A 417 -2.05 25.10 -15.53
C THR A 417 -2.21 26.42 -16.27
N GLU A 418 -2.34 26.39 -17.60
CA GLU A 418 -2.52 27.62 -18.39
C GLU A 418 -3.89 28.28 -18.17
N GLU A 419 -4.94 27.50 -17.84
CA GLU A 419 -6.24 28.02 -17.40
C GLU A 419 -6.16 28.73 -16.04
N ALA A 420 -5.25 28.32 -15.15
CA ALA A 420 -5.07 28.93 -13.84
C ALA A 420 -4.13 30.16 -13.85
N ARG A 421 -3.19 30.21 -14.80
CA ARG A 421 -2.24 31.32 -14.98
C ARG A 421 -2.82 32.52 -15.74
N GLY A 422 -3.77 32.26 -16.65
CA GLY A 422 -4.51 33.28 -17.39
C GLY A 422 -5.71 33.79 -16.62
#